data_AF-A0A6V7LI57-F1
#
_entry.id   AF-A0A6V7LI57-F1
#
_cell.length_a   1.000
_cell.length_b   1.000
_cell.length_c   1.000
_cell.angle_alpha   90.00
_cell.angle_beta   90.00
_cell.angle_gamma   90.00
#
_symmetry.space_group_name_H-M   'P 1'
#
loop_
_entity.id
_entity.type
_entity.pdbx_description
1 polymer ?
#
loop_
_entity_poly.entity_id
_entity_poly.type
_entity_poly.pdbx_seq_one_letter_code
_entity_poly.pdbx_strand_id
1 'polypeptide(L)'
;GIDYNFDFKLSYKFLKRSEAHLRYGNSTMATWRGELVNGTYCDRVLTRCDTRACRLQSPNYPGVYPRNVTCYYRVEHNRAPPGHRALLAVSQRNSHKIHIKDQVVKYDRSQRIL
;
A
#
# COMPACT_ATOMS: atom_id res chain seq x y z
N GLY A 1 42.07 14.68 18.75
CA GLY A 1 41.22 13.54 18.36
C GLY A 1 39.79 13.96 18.57
N ILE A 2 38.94 13.83 17.55
CA ILE A 2 37.52 14.19 17.65
C ILE A 2 36.78 12.87 17.88
N ASP A 3 36.30 12.71 19.11
CA ASP A 3 35.60 11.52 19.60
C ASP A 3 34.12 11.62 19.20
N TYR A 4 33.70 10.82 18.22
CA TYR A 4 32.28 10.73 17.85
C TYR A 4 31.62 9.66 18.73
N ASN A 5 30.99 10.10 19.81
CA ASN A 5 30.24 9.21 20.67
C ASN A 5 28.90 8.87 19.98
N PHE A 6 28.80 7.68 19.39
CA PHE A 6 27.58 7.19 18.73
C PHE A 6 26.77 6.33 19.69
N ASP A 7 25.60 6.84 20.10
CA ASP A 7 24.67 6.12 20.94
C ASP A 7 23.57 5.47 20.09
N PHE A 8 23.46 4.14 20.16
CA PHE A 8 22.49 3.36 19.40
C PHE A 8 21.54 2.61 20.32
N LYS A 9 20.24 2.91 20.19
CA LYS A 9 19.17 2.21 20.92
C LYS A 9 18.20 1.56 19.95
N LEU A 10 18.13 0.23 19.99
CA LEU A 10 17.17 -0.56 19.21
C LEU A 10 16.05 -1.07 20.13
N SER A 11 14.80 -0.94 19.68
CA SER A 11 13.64 -1.56 20.32
C SER A 11 12.87 -2.33 19.26
N TYR A 12 12.57 -3.60 19.54
CA TYR A 12 11.86 -4.48 18.61
C TYR A 12 10.75 -5.26 19.33
N LYS A 13 9.72 -5.65 18.57
CA LYS A 13 8.64 -6.51 19.03
C LYS A 13 8.39 -7.59 17.97
N PHE A 14 8.53 -8.86 18.36
CA PHE A 14 8.13 -9.97 17.51
C PHE A 14 6.62 -10.19 17.64
N LEU A 15 5.94 -10.33 16.51
CA LEU A 15 4.51 -10.62 16.45
C LEU A 15 4.33 -11.96 15.73
N LYS A 16 3.36 -12.76 16.17
CA LYS A 16 2.94 -13.91 15.36
C LYS A 16 2.39 -13.38 14.03
N ARG A 17 2.51 -14.17 12.96
CA ARG A 17 2.00 -13.77 11.63
C ARG A 17 0.52 -13.41 11.67
N SER A 18 -0.26 -14.12 12.49
CA SER A 18 -1.69 -13.86 12.71
C SER A 18 -1.96 -12.51 13.38
N GLU A 19 -1.06 -12.03 14.25
CA GLU A 19 -1.19 -10.76 14.99
C GLU A 19 -0.66 -9.56 14.20
N ALA A 20 0.18 -9.81 13.19
CA ALA A 20 0.72 -8.79 12.30
C ALA A 20 -0.30 -8.32 11.25
N HIS A 21 -1.51 -7.97 11.69
CA HIS A 21 -2.65 -7.61 10.85
C HIS A 21 -2.38 -6.45 9.88
N LEU A 22 -1.65 -5.43 10.33
CA LEU A 22 -1.27 -4.30 9.47
C LEU A 22 -0.36 -4.75 8.30
N ARG A 23 0.47 -5.77 8.52
CA ARG A 23 1.47 -6.22 7.55
C ARG A 23 1.00 -7.39 6.71
N TYR A 24 0.08 -8.23 7.18
CA TYR A 24 -0.37 -9.42 6.43
C TYR A 24 -1.88 -9.53 6.24
N GLY A 25 -2.67 -8.62 6.82
CA GLY A 25 -4.13 -8.73 6.85
C GLY A 25 -4.62 -9.65 7.97
N ASN A 26 -5.92 -9.88 8.03
CA ASN A 26 -6.51 -10.81 9.01
C ASN A 26 -6.17 -12.26 8.62
N SER A 27 -5.97 -13.15 9.59
CA SER A 27 -5.67 -14.57 9.36
C SER A 27 -6.77 -15.29 8.57
N THR A 28 -8.02 -14.84 8.69
CA THR A 28 -9.18 -15.35 7.97
C THR A 28 -9.40 -14.71 6.60
N MET A 29 -8.83 -13.53 6.35
CA MET A 29 -8.92 -12.79 5.09
C MET A 29 -7.58 -12.13 4.77
N ALA A 30 -6.65 -12.94 4.24
CA ALA A 30 -5.38 -12.45 3.76
C ALA A 30 -5.63 -11.50 2.58
N THR A 31 -5.40 -10.20 2.79
CA THR A 31 -5.50 -9.21 1.70
C THR A 31 -4.40 -9.48 0.70
N TRP A 32 -4.76 -9.70 -0.57
CA TRP A 32 -3.79 -9.94 -1.63
C TRP A 32 -3.27 -8.61 -2.19
N ARG A 33 -1.95 -8.52 -2.42
CA ARG A 33 -1.25 -7.25 -2.69
C ARG A 33 -0.61 -7.18 -4.08
N GLY A 34 -1.03 -8.09 -4.96
CA GLY A 34 -0.44 -8.24 -6.28
C GLY A 34 0.81 -9.12 -6.29
N GLU A 35 1.08 -9.65 -7.48
CA GLU A 35 2.32 -10.35 -7.82
C GLU A 35 3.44 -9.34 -8.04
N LEU A 36 4.64 -9.63 -7.52
CA LEU A 36 5.82 -8.80 -7.75
C LEU A 36 6.26 -8.94 -9.21
N VAL A 37 6.51 -7.82 -9.87
CA VAL A 37 7.09 -7.84 -11.23
C VAL A 37 8.56 -8.19 -11.13
N ASN A 38 8.99 -9.20 -11.89
CA ASN A 38 10.39 -9.64 -11.91
C ASN A 38 11.34 -8.50 -12.29
N GLY A 39 12.48 -8.42 -11.60
CA GLY A 39 13.48 -7.38 -11.82
C GLY A 39 13.12 -6.01 -11.22
N THR A 40 11.99 -5.88 -10.53
CA THR A 40 11.57 -4.63 -9.87
C THR A 40 11.64 -4.76 -8.36
N TYR A 41 11.82 -3.63 -7.68
CA TYR A 41 11.84 -3.61 -6.22
C TYR A 41 10.43 -3.77 -5.60
N CYS A 42 9.44 -3.13 -6.20
CA CYS A 42 8.11 -3.00 -5.60
C CYS A 42 6.97 -2.92 -6.61
N ASP A 43 7.22 -3.13 -7.91
CA ASP A 43 6.14 -3.06 -8.89
C ASP A 43 5.25 -4.29 -8.73
N ARG A 44 3.94 -4.06 -8.82
CA ARG A 44 2.93 -5.08 -8.54
C ARG A 44 1.89 -5.15 -9.63
N VAL A 45 1.47 -6.37 -9.97
CA VAL A 45 0.31 -6.61 -10.83
C VAL A 45 -0.84 -7.12 -9.96
N LEU A 46 -1.95 -6.37 -9.93
CA LEU A 46 -3.18 -6.72 -9.23
C LEU A 46 -4.22 -7.17 -10.24
N THR A 47 -4.56 -8.45 -10.23
CA THR A 47 -5.54 -9.08 -11.12
C THR A 47 -6.69 -9.70 -10.32
N ARG A 48 -7.86 -9.83 -10.96
CA ARG A 48 -9.04 -10.52 -10.41
C ARG A 48 -9.57 -9.93 -9.09
N CYS A 49 -9.41 -8.61 -8.88
CA CYS A 49 -9.84 -7.91 -7.67
C CYS A 49 -11.37 -7.88 -7.43
N ASP A 50 -12.13 -8.37 -8.41
CA ASP A 50 -13.55 -8.70 -8.35
C ASP A 50 -13.82 -10.01 -7.59
N THR A 51 -12.90 -10.98 -7.65
CA THR A 51 -13.05 -12.30 -6.99
C THR A 51 -12.20 -12.45 -5.73
N ARG A 52 -11.29 -11.51 -5.46
CA ARG A 52 -10.45 -11.51 -4.26
C ARG A 52 -10.25 -10.11 -3.71
N ALA A 53 -10.09 -10.02 -2.39
CA ALA A 53 -9.82 -8.77 -1.70
C ALA A 53 -8.41 -8.26 -2.01
N CYS A 54 -8.31 -7.38 -3.02
CA CYS A 54 -7.08 -6.67 -3.37
C CYS A 54 -6.83 -5.50 -2.41
N ARG A 55 -5.57 -5.30 -2.05
CA ARG A 55 -5.12 -4.13 -1.28
C ARG A 55 -3.87 -3.54 -1.90
N LEU A 56 -4.00 -2.31 -2.41
CA LEU A 56 -2.86 -1.50 -2.79
C LEU A 56 -2.20 -0.98 -1.51
N GLN A 57 -0.90 -1.22 -1.39
CA GLN A 57 -0.14 -0.87 -0.21
C GLN A 57 1.28 -0.50 -0.61
N SER A 58 1.77 0.61 -0.07
CA SER A 58 3.14 1.06 -0.24
C SER A 58 4.16 0.03 0.24
N PRO A 59 5.37 0.00 -0.35
CA PRO A 59 6.39 -0.98 0.03
C PRO A 59 6.72 -0.87 1.52
N ASN A 60 6.87 -1.99 2.20
CA ASN A 60 7.22 -2.05 3.63
C ASN A 60 6.21 -1.45 4.63
N TYR A 61 5.01 -1.00 4.24
CA TYR A 61 3.98 -0.57 5.22
C TYR A 61 3.74 -1.67 6.28
N PRO A 62 3.63 -1.33 7.58
CA PRO A 62 3.57 0.03 8.15
C PRO A 62 4.94 0.65 8.50
N GLY A 63 6.04 0.03 8.08
CA GLY A 63 7.40 0.51 8.32
C GLY A 63 7.83 1.64 7.40
N VAL A 64 9.15 1.90 7.40
CA VAL A 64 9.76 2.98 6.62
C VAL A 64 9.73 2.66 5.12
N TYR A 65 9.21 3.61 4.34
CA TYR A 65 9.24 3.55 2.88
C TYR A 65 10.64 3.94 2.38
N PRO A 66 11.25 3.17 1.46
CA PRO A 66 12.53 3.54 0.87
C PRO A 66 12.48 4.91 0.21
N ARG A 67 13.55 5.69 0.36
CA ARG A 67 13.72 6.98 -0.33
C ARG A 67 14.11 6.75 -1.79
N ASN A 68 13.71 7.67 -2.65
CA ASN A 68 14.07 7.70 -4.09
C ASN A 68 13.68 6.43 -4.86
N VAL A 69 12.56 5.81 -4.49
CA VAL A 69 12.00 4.64 -5.19
C VAL A 69 10.67 5.02 -5.82
N THR A 70 10.47 4.62 -7.07
CA THR A 70 9.18 4.69 -7.75
C THR A 70 8.65 3.27 -7.92
N CYS A 71 7.40 3.05 -7.53
CA CYS A 71 6.71 1.76 -7.65
C CYS A 71 5.51 1.91 -8.59
N TYR A 72 5.39 1.01 -9.55
CA TYR A 72 4.26 0.94 -10.47
C TYR A 72 3.31 -0.19 -10.04
N TYR A 73 2.06 0.17 -9.76
CA TYR A 73 1.00 -0.79 -9.44
C TYR A 73 0.05 -0.87 -10.64
N ARG A 74 0.08 -1.99 -11.36
CA ARG A 74 -0.80 -2.24 -12.51
C ARG A 74 -2.04 -2.99 -12.05
N VAL A 75 -3.19 -2.33 -12.08
CA VAL A 75 -4.48 -2.95 -11.74
C VAL A 75 -5.16 -3.38 -13.04
N GLU A 76 -5.45 -4.68 -13.16
CA GLU A 76 -5.99 -5.29 -14.35
C GLU A 76 -7.30 -6.01 -14.06
N HIS A 77 -8.29 -5.78 -14.91
CA HIS A 77 -9.54 -6.53 -14.91
C HIS A 77 -9.90 -6.91 -16.34
N ASN A 78 -9.60 -8.15 -16.70
CA ASN A 78 -9.60 -8.60 -18.10
C ASN A 78 -10.94 -9.21 -18.55
N ARG A 79 -11.95 -9.27 -17.68
CA ARG A 79 -13.25 -9.91 -17.98
C ARG A 79 -14.42 -9.08 -17.46
N ALA A 80 -15.02 -8.26 -18.32
CA ALA A 80 -16.30 -7.64 -18.02
C ALA A 80 -17.46 -8.58 -18.42
N PRO A 81 -18.56 -8.63 -17.66
CA PRO A 81 -19.79 -9.29 -18.09
C PRO A 81 -20.29 -8.73 -19.43
N PRO A 82 -20.99 -9.53 -20.27
CA PRO A 82 -21.59 -9.03 -21.51
C PRO A 82 -22.47 -7.80 -21.27
N GLY A 83 -22.37 -6.82 -22.17
CA GLY A 83 -23.12 -5.55 -22.07
C GLY A 83 -22.60 -4.57 -21.02
N HIS A 84 -21.56 -4.92 -20.25
CA HIS A 84 -20.99 -4.06 -19.21
C HIS A 84 -19.57 -3.60 -19.59
N ARG A 85 -19.13 -2.51 -18.93
CA ARG A 85 -17.76 -2.00 -19.05
C ARG A 85 -17.05 -2.16 -17.71
N ALA A 86 -15.81 -2.62 -17.74
CA ALA A 86 -14.97 -2.68 -16.57
C ALA A 86 -14.60 -1.26 -16.10
N LEU A 87 -14.83 -0.97 -14.83
CA LEU A 87 -14.36 0.26 -14.19
C LEU A 87 -13.44 -0.11 -13.04
N LEU A 88 -12.30 0.57 -12.97
CA LEU A 88 -11.34 0.42 -11.88
C LEU A 88 -11.47 1.61 -10.94
N ALA A 89 -11.75 1.34 -9.67
CA ALA A 89 -11.79 2.34 -8.62
C ALA A 89 -10.69 2.05 -7.60
N VAL A 90 -9.85 3.05 -7.35
CA VAL A 90 -8.88 3.03 -6.26
C VAL A 90 -9.36 4.01 -5.20
N SER A 91 -9.55 3.53 -3.98
CA SER A 91 -10.06 4.34 -2.88
C SER A 91 -9.25 4.13 -1.61
N GLN A 92 -9.24 5.16 -0.77
CA GLN A 92 -8.70 5.13 0.57
C GLN A 92 -9.78 5.69 1.49
N ARG A 93 -10.14 4.94 2.54
CA ARG A 93 -11.21 5.34 3.49
C ARG A 93 -10.98 6.73 4.06
N ASN A 94 -9.71 7.08 4.24
CA ASN A 94 -9.30 8.37 4.71
C ASN A 94 -8.73 9.21 3.56
N SER A 95 -9.54 10.13 3.03
CA SER A 95 -9.21 10.92 1.84
C SER A 95 -7.90 11.70 1.95
N HIS A 96 -7.49 12.13 3.14
CA HIS A 96 -6.23 12.86 3.32
C HIS A 96 -4.97 11.98 3.20
N LYS A 97 -5.13 10.66 3.18
CA LYS A 97 -4.04 9.69 3.01
C LYS A 97 -3.79 9.30 1.55
N ILE A 98 -4.56 9.85 0.61
CA ILE A 98 -4.40 9.58 -0.82
C ILE A 98 -4.45 10.89 -1.60
N HIS A 99 -3.56 11.02 -2.58
CA HIS A 99 -3.57 12.14 -3.52
C HIS A 99 -3.68 11.59 -4.94
N ILE A 100 -4.82 11.81 -5.58
CA ILE A 100 -5.10 11.39 -6.96
C ILE A 100 -5.14 12.66 -7.81
N LYS A 101 -4.21 12.78 -8.76
CA LYS A 101 -3.99 14.01 -9.55
C LYS A 101 -5.25 14.50 -10.28
N ASP A 102 -6.08 13.58 -10.76
CA ASP A 102 -7.26 13.90 -11.58
C ASP A 102 -8.56 13.99 -10.77
N GLN A 103 -8.51 13.80 -9.44
CA GLN A 103 -9.68 13.99 -8.58
C GLN A 103 -9.65 15.36 -7.93
N VAL A 104 -10.79 16.07 -7.98
CA VAL A 104 -11.03 17.25 -7.13
C VAL A 104 -10.80 16.83 -5.69
N VAL A 105 -9.73 17.33 -5.10
CA VAL A 105 -9.29 16.98 -3.76
C VAL A 105 -10.39 17.37 -2.77
N LYS A 106 -11.20 16.41 -2.30
CA LYS A 106 -12.15 16.58 -1.18
C LYS A 106 -11.40 16.59 0.16
N TYR A 107 -10.38 17.43 0.29
CA TYR A 107 -9.66 17.62 1.54
C TYR A 107 -9.95 19.02 2.07
N ASP A 108 -10.53 19.09 3.26
CA ASP A 108 -10.58 20.32 4.02
C ASP A 108 -9.17 20.63 4.53
N ARG A 109 -8.61 21.76 4.06
CA ARG A 109 -7.25 22.21 4.41
C ARG A 109 -7.13 22.61 5.90
N SER A 110 -8.24 22.71 6.64
CA SER A 110 -8.26 23.00 8.07
C SER A 110 -7.65 21.90 8.95
N GLN A 111 -7.53 20.66 8.45
CA GLN A 111 -6.98 19.54 9.20
C GLN A 111 -5.44 19.42 9.12
N ARG A 112 -4.74 20.40 8.53
CA ARG A 112 -3.26 20.50 8.57
C ARG A 112 -2.78 21.41 9.69
N ILE A 113 -3.35 21.28 10.89
CA ILE A 113 -2.81 21.94 12.06
C ILE A 113 -2.06 20.86 12.83
N LEU A 114 -0.73 20.93 12.76
CA LEU A 114 0.17 20.41 13.78
C LEU A 114 0.39 21.50 14.82
#